data_AF-A0A2D8KCV0-F1
#
_entry.id   AF-A0A2D8KCV0-F1
#
_cell.length_a   1.000
_cell.length_b   1.000
_cell.length_c   1.000
_cell.angle_alpha   90.00
_cell.angle_beta   90.00
_cell.angle_gamma   90.00
#
_symmetry.space_group_name_H-M   'P 1'
#
loop_
_entity.id
_entity.type
_entity.pdbx_description
1 polymer ?
#
loop_
_entity_poly.entity_id
_entity_poly.type
_entity_poly.pdbx_seq_one_letter_code
_entity_poly.pdbx_strand_id
1 'polypeptide(L)'
;MSNIDISTSRNYLYTFLAGFVLLFAVSCEDKNDDDEGHTDADGFVLETEDGVEAYKEFQGTKTGSIELGVGDTLHFMVHFLDKDGKEIEHDEDGHDDHGHDDHGDEEDGVRVSGFNAAVAKIAMVEHEEEGHDDHGHDDHDDEHGDKVLEVVGVSTGQTSFKLELMHGDHADYTSTNNVPVVVK
;
A
#
# COMPACT_ATOMS: atom_id res chain seq x y z
N MET A 1 -16.35 55.90 -32.66
CA MET A 1 -15.44 55.78 -31.50
C MET A 1 -16.32 55.65 -30.27
N SER A 2 -16.60 54.42 -29.85
CA SER A 2 -17.47 54.12 -28.72
C SER A 2 -16.61 54.05 -27.46
N ASN A 3 -16.84 54.95 -26.51
CA ASN A 3 -16.14 54.96 -25.23
C ASN A 3 -16.63 53.76 -24.42
N ILE A 4 -15.75 52.79 -24.21
CA ILE A 4 -16.00 51.68 -23.29
C ILE A 4 -15.91 52.28 -21.88
N ASP A 5 -17.06 52.34 -21.20
CA ASP A 5 -17.18 52.89 -19.86
C ASP A 5 -16.58 51.92 -18.83
N ILE A 6 -15.32 52.19 -18.46
CA ILE A 6 -14.46 51.38 -17.55
C ILE A 6 -15.09 51.19 -16.16
N SER A 7 -15.99 52.07 -15.75
CA SER A 7 -16.73 51.95 -14.47
C SER A 7 -17.68 50.74 -14.48
N THR A 8 -18.31 50.49 -15.64
CA THR A 8 -19.35 49.48 -15.79
C THR A 8 -18.75 48.07 -15.79
N SER A 9 -17.59 47.86 -16.44
CA SER A 9 -16.95 46.52 -16.50
C SER A 9 -16.42 46.05 -15.14
N ARG A 10 -15.97 46.96 -14.28
CA ARG A 10 -15.44 46.64 -12.96
C ARG A 10 -16.54 46.20 -11.98
N ASN A 11 -17.73 46.77 -12.10
CA ASN A 11 -18.89 46.34 -11.31
C ASN A 11 -19.38 44.95 -11.74
N TYR A 12 -19.41 44.65 -13.05
CA TYR A 12 -19.73 43.30 -13.52
C TYR A 12 -18.72 42.26 -13.03
N LEU A 13 -17.42 42.60 -12.97
CA LEU A 13 -16.38 41.72 -12.45
C LEU A 13 -16.61 41.37 -10.97
N TYR A 14 -16.98 42.34 -10.13
CA TYR A 14 -17.27 42.08 -8.72
C TYR A 14 -18.55 41.26 -8.52
N THR A 15 -19.59 41.49 -9.32
CA THR A 15 -20.82 40.69 -9.27
C THR A 15 -20.58 39.24 -9.73
N PHE A 16 -19.72 39.03 -10.73
CA PHE A 16 -19.35 37.69 -11.20
C PHE A 16 -18.49 36.95 -10.16
N LEU A 17 -17.53 37.64 -9.53
CA LEU A 17 -16.68 37.06 -8.49
C LEU A 17 -17.48 36.69 -7.23
N ALA A 18 -18.46 37.51 -6.84
CA ALA A 18 -19.33 37.26 -5.68
C ALA A 18 -20.29 36.07 -5.91
N GLY A 19 -20.75 35.86 -7.15
CA GLY A 19 -21.58 34.70 -7.50
C GLY A 19 -20.83 33.36 -7.43
N PHE A 20 -19.53 33.36 -7.74
CA PHE A 20 -18.70 32.15 -7.70
C PHE A 20 -18.47 31.65 -6.27
N VAL A 21 -18.36 32.56 -5.28
CA VAL A 21 -18.17 32.20 -3.87
C VAL A 21 -19.42 31.54 -3.27
N LEU A 22 -20.62 31.86 -3.78
CA LEU A 22 -21.88 31.25 -3.32
C LEU A 22 -22.12 29.83 -3.84
N LEU A 23 -21.43 29.41 -4.91
CA LEU A 23 -21.58 28.07 -5.50
C LEU A 23 -20.79 26.98 -4.75
N PHE A 24 -19.86 27.34 -3.86
CA PHE A 24 -19.08 26.37 -3.07
C PHE A 24 -19.75 25.94 -1.76
N ALA A 25 -20.89 26.53 -1.39
CA ALA A 25 -21.55 26.27 -0.11
C ALA A 25 -22.55 25.09 -0.13
N VAL A 26 -22.82 24.50 -1.29
CA VAL A 26 -23.72 23.33 -1.44
C VAL A 26 -22.94 22.19 -2.09
N SER A 27 -22.01 21.63 -1.33
CA SER A 27 -21.44 20.31 -1.62
C SER A 27 -21.13 19.61 -0.30
N CYS A 28 -22.12 19.52 0.57
CA CYS A 28 -22.21 18.40 1.50
C CYS A 28 -23.27 17.48 0.91
N GLU A 29 -22.83 16.60 0.01
CA GLU A 29 -23.57 15.40 -0.34
C GLU A 29 -23.52 14.48 0.87
N ASP A 30 -24.69 13.99 1.25
CA ASP A 30 -24.95 13.04 2.33
C ASP A 30 -24.01 11.84 2.15
N LYS A 31 -23.11 11.62 3.12
CA LYS A 31 -22.23 10.45 3.08
C LYS A 31 -23.09 9.23 3.42
N ASN A 32 -23.36 8.42 2.41
CA ASN A 32 -23.74 7.04 2.68
C ASN A 32 -22.42 6.35 3.04
N ASP A 33 -22.18 6.20 4.33
CA ASP A 33 -21.06 5.44 4.87
C ASP A 33 -21.34 3.94 4.65
N ASP A 34 -21.17 3.49 3.41
CA ASP A 34 -20.80 2.10 3.11
C ASP A 34 -19.33 2.18 2.65
N ASP A 35 -18.45 2.63 3.56
CA ASP A 35 -17.00 2.51 3.37
C ASP A 35 -16.68 1.01 3.53
N GLU A 36 -16.74 0.26 2.42
CA GLU A 36 -15.97 -0.96 2.26
C GLU A 36 -14.54 -0.64 2.73
N GLY A 37 -14.01 -1.37 3.72
CA GLY A 37 -12.86 -0.98 4.54
C GLY A 37 -11.53 -0.90 3.78
N HIS A 38 -11.37 0.09 2.90
CA HIS A 38 -10.14 0.33 2.16
C HIS A 38 -9.02 0.78 3.10
N THR A 39 -7.85 0.15 2.96
CA THR A 39 -6.65 0.57 3.67
C THR A 39 -5.93 1.64 2.86
N ASP A 40 -6.29 2.91 3.10
CA ASP A 40 -5.65 4.08 2.49
C ASP A 40 -4.20 4.26 2.98
N ALA A 41 -3.25 3.53 2.39
CA ALA A 41 -1.83 3.69 2.68
C ALA A 41 -1.20 4.83 1.87
N ASP A 42 -0.31 5.60 2.50
CA ASP A 42 0.49 6.67 1.88
C ASP A 42 1.99 6.30 1.75
N GLY A 43 2.33 5.07 2.15
CA GLY A 43 3.69 4.56 2.13
C GLY A 43 3.80 3.14 2.68
N PHE A 44 5.04 2.63 2.69
CA PHE A 44 5.37 1.37 3.35
C PHE A 44 6.84 1.33 3.78
N VAL A 45 7.13 0.45 4.72
CA VAL A 45 8.47 0.11 5.19
C VAL A 45 8.71 -1.37 4.95
N LEU A 46 9.92 -1.71 4.53
CA LEU A 46 10.45 -3.07 4.56
C LEU A 46 11.41 -3.18 5.74
N GLU A 47 11.03 -3.97 6.72
CA GLU A 47 11.82 -4.22 7.92
C GLU A 47 12.39 -5.64 7.88
N THR A 48 13.66 -5.81 8.24
CA THR A 48 14.27 -7.15 8.41
C THR A 48 13.81 -7.79 9.71
N GLU A 49 13.96 -9.11 9.85
CA GLU A 49 13.70 -9.85 11.11
C GLU A 49 14.40 -9.26 12.35
N ASP A 50 15.56 -8.61 12.19
CA ASP A 50 16.29 -7.93 13.27
C ASP A 50 15.69 -6.55 13.68
N GLY A 51 14.56 -6.14 13.09
CA GLY A 51 13.93 -4.83 13.33
C GLY A 51 14.64 -3.65 12.66
N VAL A 52 15.32 -3.88 11.53
CA VAL A 52 16.06 -2.85 10.79
C VAL A 52 15.29 -2.44 9.54
N GLU A 53 14.96 -1.16 9.41
CA GLU A 53 14.37 -0.58 8.19
C GLU A 53 15.37 -0.68 7.02
N ALA A 54 15.12 -1.58 6.06
CA ALA A 54 15.93 -1.75 4.86
C ALA A 54 15.50 -0.79 3.74
N TYR A 55 14.19 -0.54 3.64
CA TYR A 55 13.59 0.37 2.67
C TYR A 55 12.40 1.09 3.28
N LYS A 56 12.20 2.34 2.88
CA LYS A 56 11.01 3.10 3.22
C LYS A 56 10.58 3.95 2.05
N GLU A 57 9.28 3.94 1.78
CA GLU A 57 8.62 4.87 0.90
C GLU A 57 7.51 5.59 1.65
N PHE A 58 7.43 6.91 1.50
CA PHE A 58 6.37 7.71 2.07
C PHE A 58 6.10 8.95 1.22
N GLN A 59 4.85 9.13 0.78
CA GLN A 59 4.39 10.26 -0.04
C GLN A 59 5.30 10.52 -1.25
N GLY A 60 5.67 9.44 -1.96
CA GLY A 60 6.53 9.46 -3.14
C GLY A 60 8.03 9.65 -2.87
N THR A 61 8.44 9.90 -1.62
CA THR A 61 9.86 9.95 -1.24
C THR A 61 10.33 8.57 -0.79
N LYS A 62 11.51 8.14 -1.25
CA LYS A 62 12.10 6.85 -0.85
C LYS A 62 13.48 6.94 -0.22
N THR A 63 13.77 6.00 0.66
CA THR A 63 15.08 5.80 1.28
C THR A 63 15.42 4.31 1.35
N GLY A 64 16.71 3.99 1.24
CA GLY A 64 17.19 2.60 1.33
C GLY A 64 17.20 1.86 -0.01
N SER A 65 17.67 0.62 0.05
CA SER A 65 17.76 -0.32 -1.08
C SER A 65 18.00 -1.72 -0.55
N ILE A 66 17.47 -2.73 -1.23
CA ILE A 66 17.75 -4.12 -0.88
C ILE A 66 19.08 -4.51 -1.50
N GLU A 67 20.02 -4.97 -0.66
CA GLU A 67 21.30 -5.50 -1.09
C GLU A 67 21.48 -6.93 -0.57
N LEU A 68 21.82 -7.86 -1.46
CA LEU A 68 22.06 -9.27 -1.14
C LEU A 68 23.10 -9.88 -2.06
N GLY A 69 23.70 -11.01 -1.67
CA GLY A 69 24.60 -11.79 -2.51
C GLY A 69 23.87 -12.76 -3.44
N VAL A 70 24.60 -13.32 -4.41
CA VAL A 70 24.10 -14.44 -5.22
C VAL A 70 23.90 -15.68 -4.35
N GLY A 71 22.69 -16.21 -4.33
CA GLY A 71 22.28 -17.36 -3.53
C GLY A 71 21.78 -17.02 -2.13
N ASP A 72 21.85 -15.76 -1.72
CA ASP A 72 21.29 -15.30 -0.46
C ASP A 72 19.76 -15.15 -0.57
N THR A 73 19.10 -15.38 0.56
CA THR A 73 17.67 -15.14 0.77
C THR A 73 17.50 -14.16 1.91
N LEU A 74 16.68 -13.12 1.70
CA LEU A 74 16.29 -12.17 2.74
C LEU A 74 14.76 -12.20 2.88
N HIS A 75 14.28 -12.15 4.12
CA HIS A 75 12.87 -12.01 4.47
C HIS A 75 12.64 -10.61 5.05
N PHE A 76 11.53 -9.98 4.65
CA PHE A 76 11.13 -8.67 5.12
C PHE A 76 9.66 -8.66 5.56
N MET A 77 9.39 -7.99 6.67
CA MET A 77 8.06 -7.61 7.08
C MET A 77 7.64 -6.34 6.34
N VAL A 78 6.41 -6.29 5.85
CA VAL A 78 5.87 -5.16 5.09
C VAL A 78 4.93 -4.37 5.99
N HIS A 79 5.33 -3.16 6.38
CA HIS A 79 4.51 -2.29 7.22
C HIS A 79 3.95 -1.15 6.39
N PHE A 80 2.63 -1.10 6.18
CA PHE A 80 2.00 0.02 5.48
C PHE A 80 1.88 1.23 6.39
N LEU A 81 1.99 2.43 5.80
CA LEU A 81 1.98 3.69 6.54
C LEU A 81 0.73 4.49 6.19
N ASP A 82 0.09 5.08 7.21
CA ASP A 82 -1.00 6.04 7.07
C ASP A 82 -0.50 7.40 6.57
N LYS A 83 -1.43 8.33 6.36
CA LYS A 83 -1.13 9.71 5.93
C LYS A 83 -0.19 10.53 6.82
N ASP A 84 -0.04 10.14 8.08
CA ASP A 84 0.84 10.79 9.05
C ASP A 84 2.21 10.07 9.13
N GLY A 85 2.38 8.98 8.37
CA GLY A 85 3.58 8.16 8.33
C GLY A 85 3.69 7.20 9.50
N LYS A 86 2.59 6.96 10.23
CA LYS A 86 2.50 5.93 11.27
C LYS A 86 2.14 4.60 10.59
N GLU A 87 2.68 3.51 11.10
CA GLU A 87 2.23 2.19 10.72
C GLU A 87 0.72 2.03 10.93
N ILE A 88 0.06 1.50 9.90
CA ILE A 88 -1.33 1.05 9.96
C ILE A 88 -1.31 -0.29 10.66
N GLU A 89 -1.93 -0.34 11.84
CA GLU A 89 -2.15 -1.59 12.56
C GLU A 89 -3.16 -2.40 11.73
N HIS A 90 -2.71 -3.48 11.11
CA HIS A 90 -3.62 -4.50 10.61
C HIS A 90 -4.08 -5.30 11.84
N ASP A 91 -5.29 -5.01 12.33
CA ASP A 91 -5.92 -5.88 13.31
C ASP A 91 -6.22 -7.21 12.58
N GLU A 92 -5.41 -8.22 12.84
CA GLU A 92 -5.58 -9.60 12.36
C GLU A 92 -6.93 -10.22 12.81
N ASP A 93 -7.60 -9.58 13.77
CA ASP A 93 -8.92 -9.95 14.30
C ASP A 93 -10.10 -9.37 13.50
N GLY A 94 -9.83 -8.64 12.40
CA GLY A 94 -10.82 -8.07 11.50
C GLY A 94 -11.41 -9.07 10.52
N HIS A 95 -11.80 -10.28 10.99
CA HIS A 95 -12.76 -11.10 10.25
C HIS A 95 -14.08 -10.33 10.19
N ASP A 96 -14.30 -9.60 9.10
CA ASP A 96 -15.65 -9.18 8.76
C ASP A 96 -16.50 -10.46 8.65
N ASP A 97 -17.44 -10.59 9.59
CA ASP A 97 -18.48 -11.61 9.69
C ASP A 97 -19.47 -11.47 8.51
N HIS A 98 -18.93 -11.57 7.30
CA HIS A 98 -19.66 -11.56 6.04
C HIS A 98 -19.48 -12.93 5.41
N GLY A 99 -20.42 -13.79 5.81
CA GLY A 99 -20.51 -15.19 5.47
C GLY A 99 -20.00 -15.56 4.08
N HIS A 100 -19.11 -16.55 4.08
CA HIS A 100 -18.76 -17.42 2.96
C HIS A 100 -19.85 -17.51 1.89
N ASP A 101 -19.65 -16.79 0.79
CA ASP A 101 -20.06 -17.26 -0.52
C ASP A 101 -18.80 -17.55 -1.33
N ASP A 102 -18.58 -18.85 -1.52
CA ASP A 102 -17.60 -19.52 -2.36
C ASP A 102 -17.65 -18.98 -3.80
N HIS A 103 -16.95 -17.87 -4.04
CA HIS A 103 -16.62 -17.34 -5.36
C HIS A 103 -15.14 -16.94 -5.36
N GLY A 104 -14.34 -17.72 -6.07
CA GLY A 104 -12.88 -17.69 -5.94
C GLY A 104 -12.15 -16.55 -6.64
N ASP A 105 -10.85 -16.52 -6.31
CA ASP A 105 -9.72 -15.97 -7.05
C ASP A 105 -9.62 -14.44 -7.22
N GLU A 106 -9.82 -13.67 -6.15
CA GLU A 106 -9.32 -12.28 -6.06
C GLU A 106 -8.70 -12.07 -4.66
N GLU A 107 -7.49 -12.61 -4.48
CA GLU A 107 -6.81 -12.69 -3.18
C GLU A 107 -6.43 -11.30 -2.63
N ASP A 108 -7.08 -10.90 -1.54
CA ASP A 108 -6.64 -9.78 -0.71
C ASP A 108 -5.19 -9.99 -0.24
N GLY A 109 -4.43 -8.90 -0.16
CA GLY A 109 -3.07 -8.91 0.38
C GLY A 109 -2.01 -8.30 -0.53
N VAL A 110 -0.74 -8.60 -0.25
CA VAL A 110 0.40 -7.93 -0.89
C VAL A 110 0.82 -8.64 -2.18
N ARG A 111 0.89 -7.87 -3.27
CA ARG A 111 1.36 -8.34 -4.57
C ARG A 111 2.67 -7.66 -4.97
N VAL A 112 3.54 -8.42 -5.60
CA VAL A 112 4.83 -7.94 -6.09
C VAL A 112 4.98 -8.19 -7.59
N SER A 113 5.48 -7.19 -8.32
CA SER A 113 5.63 -7.27 -9.77
C SER A 113 6.81 -6.45 -10.31
N GLY A 114 7.11 -6.58 -11.61
CA GLY A 114 8.09 -5.73 -12.29
C GLY A 114 9.58 -6.11 -12.14
N PHE A 115 9.91 -7.11 -11.34
CA PHE A 115 11.29 -7.58 -11.16
C PHE A 115 11.78 -8.49 -12.30
N ASN A 116 13.09 -8.57 -12.45
CA ASN A 116 13.77 -9.48 -13.36
C ASN A 116 14.18 -10.75 -12.62
N ALA A 117 13.42 -11.83 -12.81
CA ALA A 117 13.64 -13.13 -12.18
C ALA A 117 15.02 -13.77 -12.51
N ALA A 118 15.72 -13.31 -13.54
CA ALA A 118 17.09 -13.74 -13.81
C ALA A 118 18.12 -13.13 -12.86
N VAL A 119 17.81 -11.98 -12.24
CA VAL A 119 18.68 -11.28 -11.28
C VAL A 119 18.27 -11.60 -9.86
N ALA A 120 16.99 -11.45 -9.51
CA ALA A 120 16.45 -11.81 -8.21
C ALA A 120 15.01 -12.31 -8.34
N LYS A 121 14.61 -13.26 -7.50
CA LYS A 121 13.20 -13.69 -7.36
C LYS A 121 12.62 -13.01 -6.13
N ILE A 122 11.37 -12.57 -6.24
CA ILE A 122 10.69 -11.80 -5.21
C ILE A 122 9.26 -12.30 -5.11
N ALA A 123 8.82 -12.68 -3.92
CA ALA A 123 7.48 -13.21 -3.67
C ALA A 123 7.06 -12.96 -2.22
N MET A 124 5.76 -12.89 -1.98
CA MET A 124 5.22 -13.07 -0.62
C MET A 124 5.19 -14.57 -0.33
N VAL A 125 5.69 -14.96 0.84
CA VAL A 125 5.71 -16.35 1.31
C VAL A 125 5.15 -16.39 2.72
N GLU A 126 4.43 -17.45 3.05
CA GLU A 126 4.02 -17.73 4.42
C GLU A 126 5.26 -18.19 5.20
N HIS A 127 5.54 -17.52 6.32
CA HIS A 127 6.57 -17.98 7.25
C HIS A 127 5.95 -19.04 8.16
N GLU A 128 6.24 -20.33 7.91
CA GLU A 128 5.88 -21.41 8.82
C GLU A 128 6.76 -21.29 10.08
N GLU A 129 6.23 -20.75 11.18
CA GLU A 129 6.89 -20.91 12.47
C GLU A 129 6.92 -22.40 12.84
N GLU A 130 8.09 -23.05 12.74
CA GLU A 130 8.26 -24.43 13.21
C GLU A 130 8.17 -24.49 14.76
N GLY A 131 6.94 -24.60 15.26
CA GLY A 131 6.59 -25.45 16.40
C GLY A 131 5.95 -24.77 17.61
N HIS A 132 4.84 -25.34 18.09
CA HIS A 132 4.75 -25.98 19.41
C HIS A 132 3.50 -26.86 19.52
N ASP A 133 3.63 -28.12 19.11
CA ASP A 133 2.74 -29.22 19.43
C ASP A 133 2.88 -29.65 20.90
N ASP A 134 2.17 -28.97 21.82
CA ASP A 134 1.57 -29.59 23.02
C ASP A 134 0.56 -28.65 23.70
N HIS A 135 -0.74 -28.89 23.49
CA HIS A 135 -1.81 -28.95 24.51
C HIS A 135 -3.18 -28.59 23.90
N GLY A 136 -4.07 -29.58 23.85
CA GLY A 136 -5.39 -29.42 23.28
C GLY A 136 -6.32 -28.46 24.01
N HIS A 137 -7.09 -27.70 23.24
CA HIS A 137 -8.51 -27.49 23.41
C HIS A 137 -9.10 -26.96 22.09
N ASP A 138 -10.32 -27.41 21.76
CA ASP A 138 -11.14 -26.95 20.62
C ASP A 138 -11.19 -25.42 20.49
N ASP A 139 -11.05 -24.97 19.24
CA ASP A 139 -11.75 -23.87 18.53
C ASP A 139 -10.79 -22.93 17.78
N HIS A 140 -10.83 -23.02 16.44
CA HIS A 140 -10.24 -22.15 15.43
C HIS A 140 -8.72 -21.96 15.48
N ASP A 141 -8.02 -22.95 14.92
CA ASP A 141 -6.61 -22.87 14.53
C ASP A 141 -6.52 -22.13 13.19
N ASP A 142 -6.72 -20.81 13.26
CA ASP A 142 -6.34 -19.92 12.17
C ASP A 142 -4.81 -19.74 12.25
N GLU A 143 -4.07 -20.74 11.74
CA GLU A 143 -2.64 -20.63 11.41
C GLU A 143 -2.46 -19.57 10.30
N HIS A 144 -2.71 -18.31 10.62
CA HIS A 144 -2.34 -17.16 9.80
C HIS A 144 -0.83 -16.97 9.93
N GLY A 145 -0.06 -17.80 9.23
CA GLY A 145 1.39 -17.62 9.15
C GLY A 145 1.72 -16.23 8.66
N ASP A 146 2.65 -15.55 9.32
CA ASP A 146 3.09 -14.21 8.97
C ASP A 146 3.59 -14.21 7.51
N LYS A 147 2.87 -13.55 6.61
CA LYS A 147 3.27 -13.43 5.20
C LYS A 147 4.43 -12.44 5.10
N VAL A 148 5.62 -12.96 4.83
CA VAL A 148 6.84 -12.15 4.65
C VAL A 148 7.20 -12.01 3.18
N LEU A 149 7.83 -10.89 2.85
CA LEU A 149 8.41 -10.66 1.53
C LEU A 149 9.76 -11.37 1.44
N GLU A 150 9.85 -12.40 0.62
CA GLU A 150 11.10 -13.10 0.31
C GLU A 150 11.80 -12.50 -0.92
N VAL A 151 13.11 -12.24 -0.80
CA VAL A 151 13.98 -11.81 -1.89
C VAL A 151 15.16 -12.77 -2.02
N VAL A 152 15.27 -13.47 -3.15
CA VAL A 152 16.35 -14.44 -3.43
C VAL A 152 17.26 -13.93 -4.54
N GLY A 153 18.56 -13.82 -4.27
CA GLY A 153 19.58 -13.41 -5.23
C GLY A 153 19.90 -14.53 -6.23
N VAL A 154 19.65 -14.31 -7.52
CA VAL A 154 19.87 -15.32 -8.58
C VAL A 154 21.19 -15.11 -9.32
N SER A 155 21.50 -13.86 -9.69
CA SER A 155 22.76 -13.51 -10.36
C SER A 155 23.16 -12.06 -10.12
N THR A 156 24.46 -11.78 -10.12
CA THR A 156 25.00 -10.43 -9.91
C THR A 156 24.38 -9.45 -10.91
N GLY A 157 23.82 -8.36 -10.41
CA GLY A 157 23.11 -7.38 -11.21
C GLY A 157 22.22 -6.46 -10.39
N GLN A 158 21.35 -5.73 -11.08
CA GLN A 158 20.36 -4.85 -10.46
C GLN A 158 18.99 -5.16 -11.02
N THR A 159 17.99 -5.15 -10.15
CA THR A 159 16.58 -5.19 -10.53
C THR A 159 15.78 -4.28 -9.60
N SER A 160 14.48 -4.23 -9.80
CA SER A 160 13.58 -3.47 -8.96
C SER A 160 12.18 -4.05 -9.05
N PHE A 161 11.36 -3.89 -8.03
CA PHE A 161 9.97 -4.32 -8.05
C PHE A 161 9.01 -3.21 -7.66
N LYS A 162 7.75 -3.41 -8.02
CA LYS A 162 6.59 -2.65 -7.59
C LYS A 162 5.86 -3.48 -6.53
N LEU A 163 5.36 -2.82 -5.49
CA LEU A 163 4.56 -3.42 -4.42
C LEU A 163 3.14 -2.83 -4.48
N GLU A 164 2.15 -3.70 -4.35
CA GLU A 164 0.72 -3.35 -4.40
C GLU A 164 0.01 -4.01 -3.22
N LEU A 165 -0.82 -3.25 -2.49
CA LEU A 165 -1.77 -3.80 -1.51
C LEU A 165 -3.10 -3.97 -2.23
N MET A 166 -3.52 -5.22 -2.41
CA MET A 166 -4.73 -5.60 -3.13
C MET A 166 -5.89 -5.80 -2.16
N HIS A 167 -7.06 -5.33 -2.58
CA HIS A 167 -8.36 -5.61 -1.99
C HIS A 167 -9.31 -5.98 -3.14
N GLY A 168 -9.67 -7.26 -3.23
CA GLY A 168 -10.40 -7.84 -4.36
C GLY A 168 -9.71 -7.56 -5.71
N ASP A 169 -10.41 -6.86 -6.61
CA ASP A 169 -9.94 -6.58 -7.97
C ASP A 169 -9.06 -5.33 -8.12
N HIS A 170 -8.92 -4.53 -7.06
CA HIS A 170 -8.21 -3.26 -7.08
C HIS A 170 -7.11 -3.19 -6.04
N ALA A 171 -6.19 -2.24 -6.24
CA ALA A 171 -5.12 -1.98 -5.30
C ALA A 171 -5.49 -0.77 -4.45
N ASP A 172 -5.66 -0.97 -3.14
CA ASP A 172 -5.77 0.09 -2.14
C ASP A 172 -4.48 0.91 -2.08
N TYR A 173 -3.33 0.27 -2.35
CA TYR A 173 -2.05 0.96 -2.49
C TYR A 173 -1.22 0.45 -3.66
N THR A 174 -0.52 1.37 -4.30
CA THR A 174 0.50 1.09 -5.31
C THR A 174 1.75 1.89 -4.94
N SER A 175 2.89 1.22 -4.84
CA SER A 175 4.19 1.89 -4.65
C SER A 175 4.41 2.90 -5.77
N THR A 176 4.67 4.16 -5.40
CA THR A 176 4.96 5.26 -6.31
C THR A 176 6.35 5.12 -6.94
N ASN A 177 7.30 4.52 -6.22
CA ASN A 177 8.61 4.19 -6.77
C ASN A 177 8.85 2.68 -6.79
N ASN A 178 9.65 2.24 -7.77
CA ASN A 178 10.18 0.89 -7.72
C ASN A 178 11.23 0.76 -6.60
N VAL A 179 11.10 -0.30 -5.82
CA VAL A 179 12.05 -0.71 -4.78
C VAL A 179 13.31 -1.26 -5.45
N PRO A 180 14.48 -0.65 -5.25
CA PRO A 180 15.71 -1.09 -5.88
C PRO A 180 16.30 -2.32 -5.17
N VAL A 181 16.76 -3.29 -5.97
CA VAL A 181 17.43 -4.52 -5.52
C VAL A 181 18.79 -4.65 -6.22
N VAL A 182 19.85 -4.86 -5.44
CA VAL A 182 21.22 -5.02 -5.93
C VAL A 182 21.75 -6.37 -5.48
N VAL A 183 22.04 -7.26 -6.44
CA VAL A 183 22.66 -8.56 -6.19
C VAL A 183 24.15 -8.46 -6.48
N LYS A 184 25.00 -8.74 -5.50
CA LYS A 184 26.46 -8.62 -5.60
C LYS A 184 27.13 -9.99 -5.79
#